data_AF-A0A6M5FCW0-F1
#
_entry.id   AF-A0A6M5FCW0-F1
#
_cell.length_a   1.000
_cell.length_b   1.000
_cell.length_c   1.000
_cell.angle_alpha   90.00
_cell.angle_beta   90.00
_cell.angle_gamma   90.00
#
_symmetry.space_group_name_H-M   'P 1'
#
loop_
_entity.id
_entity.type
_entity.pdbx_description
1 polymer ?
#
loop_
_entity_poly.entity_id
_entity_poly.type
_entity_poly.pdbx_seq_one_letter_code
_entity_poly.pdbx_strand_id
1 'polypeptide(L)'
;MKHTKLAKRQNKRLCLAIGFVGIIAIVICGWYMWSHPQTPPSPQSSDAARFKAAYSRVANDNRFVFASAGEVLEKFESGSGLIFLGFQQCPWCQQLAPIVDTAAKAEGLDKIYYLDIRHARETNDDTYKKIS
;
A
#
# COMPACT_ATOMS: atom_id res chain seq x y z
N MET A 1 -58.33 -28.80 -1.85
CA MET A 1 -57.99 -27.73 -0.87
C MET A 1 -56.70 -27.95 -0.05
N LYS A 2 -55.87 -28.98 -0.29
CA LYS A 2 -54.63 -29.21 0.48
C LYS A 2 -53.37 -28.53 -0.10
N HIS A 3 -53.30 -28.35 -1.43
CA HIS A 3 -52.13 -27.77 -2.11
C HIS A 3 -51.87 -26.29 -1.80
N THR A 4 -52.91 -25.48 -1.59
CA THR A 4 -52.77 -24.03 -1.36
C THR A 4 -52.16 -23.69 0.01
N LYS A 5 -52.30 -24.58 1.01
CA LYS A 5 -51.76 -24.37 2.36
C LYS A 5 -50.25 -24.64 2.44
N LEU A 6 -49.72 -25.55 1.61
CA LEU A 6 -48.30 -25.91 1.61
C LEU A 6 -47.44 -24.78 1.00
N ALA A 7 -47.87 -24.23 -0.15
CA ALA A 7 -47.20 -23.12 -0.83
C ALA A 7 -47.13 -21.85 0.05
N LYS A 8 -48.24 -21.52 0.75
CA LYS A 8 -48.29 -20.36 1.66
C LYS A 8 -47.34 -20.51 2.86
N ARG A 9 -47.15 -21.73 3.36
CA ARG A 9 -46.24 -22.03 4.48
C ARG A 9 -44.77 -22.01 4.05
N GLN A 10 -44.47 -22.44 2.82
CA GLN A 10 -43.12 -22.36 2.25
C GLN A 10 -42.70 -20.91 1.97
N ASN A 11 -43.55 -20.09 1.36
CA ASN A 11 -43.22 -18.68 1.12
C ASN A 11 -42.99 -17.89 2.42
N LYS A 12 -43.77 -18.18 3.48
CA LYS A 12 -43.58 -17.55 4.80
C LYS A 12 -42.23 -17.94 5.44
N ARG A 13 -41.79 -19.20 5.30
CA ARG A 13 -40.48 -19.66 5.79
C ARG A 13 -39.33 -19.08 4.97
N LEU A 14 -39.51 -18.92 3.66
CA LEU A 14 -38.53 -18.31 2.76
C LEU A 14 -38.30 -16.82 3.08
N CYS A 15 -39.37 -16.05 3.30
CA CYS A 15 -39.28 -14.65 3.70
C CYS A 15 -38.57 -14.47 5.06
N LEU A 16 -38.83 -15.35 6.02
CA LEU A 16 -38.15 -15.31 7.34
C LEU A 16 -36.66 -15.64 7.21
N ALA A 17 -36.28 -16.58 6.35
CA ALA A 17 -34.88 -16.93 6.10
C ALA A 17 -34.11 -15.77 5.44
N ILE A 18 -34.70 -15.11 4.45
CA ILE A 18 -34.08 -13.94 3.78
C ILE A 18 -33.87 -12.79 4.75
N GLY A 19 -34.87 -12.51 5.61
CA GLY A 19 -34.75 -11.48 6.64
C GLY A 19 -33.60 -11.76 7.63
N PHE A 20 -33.43 -13.02 8.04
CA PHE A 20 -32.35 -13.40 8.96
C PHE A 20 -30.96 -13.28 8.33
N VAL A 21 -30.80 -13.68 7.06
CA VAL A 21 -29.55 -13.53 6.31
C VAL A 21 -29.18 -12.05 6.14
N GLY A 22 -30.16 -11.20 5.85
CA GLY A 22 -29.94 -9.75 5.75
C GLY A 22 -29.43 -9.13 7.06
N ILE A 23 -30.00 -9.53 8.20
CA ILE A 23 -29.55 -9.06 9.53
C ILE A 23 -28.11 -9.51 9.80
N ILE A 24 -27.77 -10.76 9.52
CA ILE A 24 -26.40 -11.27 9.69
C ILE A 24 -25.41 -10.48 8.83
N ALA A 25 -25.73 -10.20 7.56
CA ALA A 25 -24.89 -9.41 6.68
C ALA A 25 -24.66 -7.98 7.21
N ILE A 26 -25.70 -7.33 7.74
CA ILE A 26 -25.61 -5.99 8.33
C ILE A 26 -24.70 -6.00 9.57
N VAL A 27 -24.80 -7.02 10.43
CA VAL A 27 -23.95 -7.16 11.61
C VAL A 27 -22.48 -7.38 11.21
N ILE A 28 -22.21 -8.21 10.21
CA ILE A 28 -20.85 -8.45 9.71
C ILE A 28 -20.27 -7.17 9.10
N CYS A 29 -21.03 -6.47 8.25
CA CYS A 29 -20.60 -5.20 7.66
C CYS A 29 -20.36 -4.13 8.73
N GLY A 30 -21.26 -4.02 9.73
CA GLY A 30 -21.10 -3.11 10.85
C GLY A 30 -19.87 -3.43 11.70
N TRP A 31 -19.62 -4.71 11.99
CA TRP A 31 -18.43 -5.16 12.69
C TRP A 31 -17.15 -4.90 11.89
N TYR A 32 -17.18 -5.10 10.58
CA TYR A 32 -16.06 -4.81 9.70
C TYR A 32 -15.72 -3.32 9.66
N MET A 33 -16.73 -2.45 9.49
CA MET A 33 -16.58 -0.99 9.51
C MET A 33 -16.10 -0.46 10.87
N TRP A 34 -16.56 -1.06 11.99
CA TRP A 34 -16.08 -0.69 13.33
C TRP A 34 -14.62 -1.11 13.53
N SER A 35 -14.27 -2.33 13.12
CA SER A 35 -12.94 -2.91 13.36
C SER A 35 -11.84 -2.26 12.50
N HIS A 36 -12.22 -1.53 11.45
CA HIS A 36 -11.29 -0.83 10.55
C HIS A 36 -11.63 0.67 10.54
N PRO A 37 -11.44 1.41 11.66
CA PRO A 37 -11.56 2.85 11.64
C PRO A 37 -10.53 3.39 10.65
N GLN A 38 -11.01 3.97 9.55
CA GLN A 38 -10.18 4.68 8.59
C GLN A 38 -9.70 5.95 9.27
N THR A 39 -8.60 5.88 10.02
CA THR A 39 -7.91 7.09 10.47
C THR A 39 -7.47 7.82 9.21
N PRO A 40 -8.01 9.02 8.90
CA PRO A 40 -7.43 9.82 7.85
C PRO A 40 -5.96 10.06 8.23
N PRO A 41 -5.01 9.85 7.30
CA PRO A 41 -3.62 10.11 7.61
C PRO A 41 -3.54 11.56 8.13
N SER A 42 -2.89 11.72 9.29
CA SER A 42 -2.55 13.04 9.83
C SER A 42 -1.90 13.91 8.74
N PRO A 43 -1.91 15.25 8.85
CA PRO A 43 -1.24 16.12 7.89
C PRO A 43 0.29 16.01 8.01
N GLN A 44 0.83 14.82 7.79
CA GLN A 44 2.23 14.60 7.47
C GLN A 44 2.43 15.04 6.01
N SER A 45 3.52 15.77 5.78
CA SER A 45 3.97 16.09 4.42
C SER A 45 4.02 14.81 3.59
N SER A 46 3.47 14.85 2.36
CA SER A 46 3.50 13.71 1.44
C SER A 46 4.94 13.22 1.22
N ASP A 47 5.09 11.93 0.90
CA ASP A 47 6.41 11.35 0.65
C ASP A 47 7.16 12.05 -0.49
N ALA A 48 6.45 12.47 -1.54
CA ALA A 48 7.04 13.27 -2.62
C ALA A 48 7.65 14.58 -2.11
N ALA A 49 6.97 15.29 -1.19
CA ALA A 49 7.48 16.51 -0.60
C ALA A 49 8.69 16.24 0.32
N ARG A 50 8.62 15.17 1.13
CA ARG A 50 9.74 14.73 1.98
C ARG A 50 10.97 14.35 1.16
N PHE A 51 10.76 13.62 0.06
CA PHE A 51 11.83 13.19 -0.82
C PHE A 51 12.45 14.37 -1.56
N LYS A 52 11.64 15.31 -2.08
CA LYS A 52 12.10 16.57 -2.69
C LYS A 52 12.99 17.39 -1.73
N ALA A 53 12.68 17.41 -0.43
CA ALA A 53 13.50 18.09 0.56
C ALA A 53 14.90 17.46 0.70
N ALA A 54 15.01 16.13 0.60
CA ALA A 54 16.28 15.41 0.64
C ALA A 54 17.01 15.40 -0.72
N TYR A 55 16.27 15.44 -1.83
CA TYR A 55 16.74 15.38 -3.21
C TYR A 55 16.25 16.58 -4.01
N SER A 56 16.90 17.72 -3.82
CA SER A 56 16.45 19.02 -4.36
C SER A 56 16.26 19.07 -5.88
N ARG A 57 16.84 18.13 -6.65
CA ARG A 57 16.78 18.09 -8.11
C ARG A 57 15.55 17.38 -8.68
N VAL A 58 14.82 16.59 -7.89
CA VAL A 58 13.58 15.94 -8.39
C VAL A 58 12.43 16.94 -8.54
N ALA A 59 11.40 16.62 -9.30
CA ALA A 59 10.21 17.47 -9.40
C ALA A 59 9.36 17.42 -8.12
N ASN A 60 8.43 18.37 -7.93
CA ASN A 60 7.54 18.38 -6.75
C ASN A 60 6.53 17.22 -6.77
N ASP A 61 6.16 16.76 -7.97
CA ASP A 61 5.25 15.64 -8.24
C ASP A 61 6.02 14.32 -8.46
N ASN A 62 7.20 14.18 -7.84
CA ASN A 62 8.00 12.98 -7.98
C ASN A 62 7.28 11.74 -7.44
N ARG A 63 7.63 10.57 -7.97
CA ARG A 63 6.98 9.28 -7.66
C ARG A 63 7.59 8.56 -6.45
N PHE A 64 8.50 9.18 -5.69
CA PHE A 64 9.17 8.51 -4.59
C PHE A 64 8.27 8.33 -3.37
N VAL A 65 8.32 7.13 -2.80
CA VAL A 65 7.67 6.76 -1.54
C VAL A 65 8.71 6.16 -0.60
N PHE A 66 8.67 6.51 0.68
CA PHE A 66 9.62 5.96 1.65
C PHE A 66 9.22 4.54 2.00
N ALA A 67 10.15 3.60 1.87
CA ALA A 67 9.96 2.19 2.19
C ALA A 67 10.87 1.78 3.34
N SER A 68 10.37 0.85 4.16
CA SER A 68 11.19 0.12 5.13
C SER A 68 12.01 -0.98 4.45
N ALA A 69 13.05 -1.45 5.15
CA ALA A 69 13.83 -2.61 4.72
C ALA A 69 12.96 -3.85 4.47
N GLY A 70 11.96 -4.10 5.31
CA GLY A 70 11.03 -5.21 5.16
C GLY A 70 10.18 -5.10 3.89
N GLU A 71 9.63 -3.92 3.60
CA GLU A 71 8.85 -3.70 2.37
C GLU A 71 9.70 -3.87 1.11
N VAL A 72 10.96 -3.43 1.15
CA VAL A 72 11.91 -3.64 0.05
C VAL A 72 12.19 -5.13 -0.12
N LEU A 73 12.53 -5.85 0.94
CA LEU A 73 12.81 -7.29 0.89
C LEU A 73 11.61 -8.09 0.37
N GLU A 74 10.40 -7.78 0.81
CA GLU A 74 9.18 -8.40 0.30
C GLU A 74 9.03 -8.24 -1.23
N LYS A 75 9.38 -7.06 -1.74
CA LYS A 75 9.37 -6.78 -3.19
C LYS A 75 10.42 -7.57 -3.95
N PHE A 76 11.59 -7.83 -3.36
CA PHE A 76 12.62 -8.70 -3.94
C PHE A 76 12.22 -10.17 -3.92
N GLU A 77 11.60 -10.65 -2.84
CA GLU A 77 11.31 -12.08 -2.64
C GLU A 77 10.09 -12.57 -3.45
N SER A 78 9.04 -11.76 -3.53
CA SER A 78 7.74 -12.21 -4.06
C SER A 78 7.00 -11.18 -4.91
N GLY A 79 7.53 -9.96 -5.01
CA GLY A 79 6.85 -8.84 -5.64
C GLY A 79 7.49 -8.39 -6.95
N SER A 80 7.06 -7.21 -7.38
CA SER A 80 7.68 -6.42 -8.44
C SER A 80 7.54 -4.95 -8.09
N GLY A 81 8.46 -4.12 -8.59
CA GLY A 81 8.43 -2.68 -8.37
C GLY A 81 9.78 -2.04 -8.69
N LEU A 82 9.77 -0.73 -8.88
CA LEU A 82 10.99 0.06 -9.04
C LEU A 82 11.48 0.51 -7.67
N ILE A 83 12.69 0.10 -7.31
CA ILE A 83 13.31 0.36 -6.01
C ILE A 83 14.52 1.27 -6.23
N PHE A 84 14.60 2.37 -5.49
CA PHE A 84 15.74 3.27 -5.46
C PHE A 84 16.46 3.13 -4.11
N LEU A 85 17.61 2.47 -4.14
CA LEU A 85 18.47 2.30 -2.98
C LEU A 85 19.52 3.41 -2.99
N GLY A 86 19.47 4.32 -2.02
CA GLY A 86 20.33 5.50 -2.01
C GLY A 86 20.48 6.10 -0.62
N PHE A 87 21.07 7.29 -0.52
CA PHE A 87 21.05 8.12 0.67
C PHE A 87 21.37 9.58 0.30
N GLN A 88 20.87 10.54 1.08
CA GLN A 88 20.87 11.95 0.67
C GLN A 88 22.28 12.55 0.50
N GLN A 89 23.29 12.07 1.22
CA GLN A 89 24.68 12.57 1.14
C GLN A 89 25.46 12.02 -0.06
N CYS A 90 24.90 11.06 -0.82
CA CYS A 90 25.53 10.45 -1.98
C CYS A 90 25.39 11.37 -3.22
N PRO A 91 26.49 11.94 -3.76
CA PRO A 91 26.41 12.86 -4.90
C PRO A 91 25.85 12.21 -6.16
N TRP A 92 26.19 10.93 -6.40
CA TRP A 92 25.67 10.16 -7.52
C TRP A 92 24.16 9.93 -7.40
N CYS A 93 23.67 9.67 -6.19
CA CYS A 93 22.27 9.46 -5.91
C CYS A 93 21.47 10.76 -6.16
N GLN A 94 22.05 11.92 -5.84
CA GLN A 94 21.46 13.23 -6.15
C GLN A 94 21.30 13.47 -7.67
N GLN A 95 22.23 12.99 -8.50
CA GLN A 95 22.12 13.08 -9.95
C GLN A 95 21.19 12.02 -10.54
N LEU A 96 21.17 10.82 -9.96
CA LEU A 96 20.40 9.70 -10.48
C LEU A 96 18.90 9.83 -10.18
N ALA A 97 18.52 10.34 -9.01
CA ALA A 97 17.12 10.48 -8.59
C ALA A 97 16.20 11.16 -9.64
N PRO A 98 16.55 12.32 -10.24
CA PRO A 98 15.70 12.94 -11.27
C PRO A 98 15.61 12.12 -12.57
N ILE A 99 16.66 11.38 -12.93
CA ILE A 99 16.67 10.50 -14.11
C ILE A 99 15.71 9.33 -13.88
N VAL A 100 15.76 8.73 -12.70
CA VAL A 100 14.89 7.61 -12.31
C VAL A 100 13.43 8.06 -12.22
N ASP A 101 13.14 9.24 -11.66
CA ASP A 101 11.77 9.81 -11.65
C ASP A 101 11.23 10.03 -13.07
N THR A 102 12.07 10.55 -13.97
CA THR A 102 11.69 10.79 -15.36
C THR A 102 11.40 9.47 -16.08
N ALA A 103 12.26 8.45 -15.90
CA ALA A 103 12.04 7.14 -16.48
C ALA A 103 10.78 6.46 -15.93
N ALA A 104 10.57 6.51 -14.62
CA ALA A 104 9.38 5.95 -13.99
C ALA A 104 8.09 6.58 -14.53
N LYS A 105 8.07 7.91 -14.68
CA LYS A 105 6.93 8.63 -15.27
C LYS A 105 6.70 8.25 -16.74
N ALA A 106 7.77 8.09 -17.53
CA ALA A 106 7.69 7.69 -18.93
C ALA A 106 7.11 6.26 -19.10
N GLU A 107 7.45 5.36 -18.18
CA GLU A 107 6.95 3.98 -18.16
C GLU A 107 5.58 3.84 -17.45
N GLY A 108 4.97 4.95 -17.01
CA GLY A 108 3.67 4.94 -16.34
C GLY A 108 3.69 4.32 -14.94
N LEU A 109 4.86 4.28 -14.27
CA LEU A 109 4.98 3.77 -12.91
C LEU A 109 4.48 4.79 -11.89
N ASP A 110 3.63 4.33 -10.99
CA ASP A 110 3.03 5.19 -9.97
C ASP A 110 3.95 5.45 -8.78
N LYS A 111 4.87 4.53 -8.49
CA LYS A 111 5.70 4.56 -7.26
C LYS A 111 7.13 4.12 -7.53
N ILE A 112 8.04 4.77 -6.83
CA ILE A 112 9.46 4.43 -6.71
C ILE A 112 9.76 4.24 -5.23
N TYR A 113 10.03 3.02 -4.80
CA TYR A 113 10.27 2.70 -3.40
C TYR A 113 11.69 3.13 -3.00
N TYR A 114 11.80 4.15 -2.16
CA TYR A 114 13.07 4.65 -1.65
C TYR A 114 13.44 4.02 -0.32
N LEU A 115 14.64 3.48 -0.22
CA LEU A 115 15.25 3.06 1.04
C LEU A 115 16.61 3.75 1.22
N ASP A 116 16.78 4.40 2.38
CA ASP A 116 18.08 4.88 2.81
C ASP A 116 18.93 3.70 3.28
N ILE A 117 19.93 3.31 2.49
CA ILE A 117 20.78 2.14 2.76
C ILE A 117 22.08 2.50 3.47
N ARG A 118 22.30 3.77 3.85
CA ARG A 118 23.59 4.22 4.36
C ARG A 118 24.01 3.43 5.60
N HIS A 119 23.13 3.37 6.59
CA HIS A 119 23.41 2.67 7.84
C HIS A 119 23.65 1.17 7.61
N ALA A 120 22.75 0.52 6.86
CA ALA A 120 22.83 -0.91 6.54
C ALA A 120 24.16 -1.27 5.85
N ARG A 121 24.63 -0.42 4.94
CA ARG A 121 25.93 -0.57 4.28
C ARG A 121 27.11 -0.35 5.23
N GLU A 122 27.05 0.69 6.05
CA GLU A 122 28.13 1.03 6.99
C GLU A 122 28.31 -0.06 8.07
N THR A 123 27.21 -0.67 8.53
CA THR A 123 27.23 -1.72 9.57
C THR A 123 27.24 -3.13 9.02
N ASN A 124 27.11 -3.31 7.70
CA ASN A 124 26.96 -4.62 7.06
C ASN A 124 25.86 -5.47 7.73
N ASP A 125 24.69 -4.85 7.93
CA ASP A 125 23.57 -5.49 8.62
C ASP A 125 22.86 -6.55 7.76
N ASP A 126 21.86 -7.20 8.33
CA ASP A 126 21.12 -8.25 7.64
C ASP A 126 20.23 -7.73 6.50
N THR A 127 19.86 -6.44 6.51
CA THR A 127 19.18 -5.82 5.37
C THR A 127 20.12 -5.78 4.18
N TYR A 128 21.35 -5.30 4.38
CA TYR A 128 22.33 -5.18 3.31
C TYR A 128 22.67 -6.55 2.72
N LYS A 129 22.99 -7.54 3.57
CA LYS A 129 23.34 -8.91 3.14
C LYS A 129 22.24 -9.61 2.33
N LYS A 130 20.98 -9.27 2.55
CA LYS A 130 19.85 -9.87 1.82
C LYS A 130 19.59 -9.19 0.48
N ILE A 131 20.00 -7.94 0.32
CA ILE A 131 19.80 -7.16 -0.91
C ILE A 131 21.00 -7.25 -1.86
N SER A 132 22.22 -7.52 -1.33
CA SER A 132 23.47 -7.67 -2.08
C SER A 132 23.80 -9.12 -2.43
#